data_AF-A0A950LMY4-F1
#
_entry.id   AF-A0A950LMY4-F1
#
_cell.length_a   1.000
_cell.length_b   1.000
_cell.length_c   1.000
_cell.angle_alpha   90.00
_cell.angle_beta   90.00
_cell.angle_gamma   90.00
#
_symmetry.space_group_name_H-M   'P 1'
#
loop_
_entity.id
_entity.type
_entity.pdbx_description
1 polymer ?
#
loop_
_entity_poly.entity_id
_entity_poly.type
_entity_poly.pdbx_seq_one_letter_code
_entity_poly.pdbx_strand_id
1 'polypeptide(L)'
;FATVDRDAAAARLAGLLEEERADLLVIYDENGVYGHPDHVQVYEVGHRAADLAATPALYLVTLDRDRMLAMAESTEFTPPDEPDRDLGTMGVQGWRITTELDVRPWITRKREAMVAHRSQIAPDSFFLDMTDEMFTDVWGTECYIRVRPEAAPGDPGGGRESALALDAAASAGSSGPPGAGQSG
;
A
#
# COMPACT_ATOMS: atom_id res chain seq x y z
N PHE A 1 7.29 -17.72 -6.76
CA PHE A 1 7.18 -17.68 -5.28
C PHE A 1 5.83 -18.25 -4.80
N ALA A 2 4.76 -18.13 -5.57
CA ALA A 2 3.39 -18.46 -5.24
C ALA A 2 3.14 -19.90 -4.74
N THR A 3 4.02 -20.85 -5.04
CA THR A 3 3.85 -22.27 -4.71
C THR A 3 4.62 -22.73 -3.47
N VAL A 4 5.30 -21.82 -2.77
CA VAL A 4 6.04 -22.18 -1.54
C VAL A 4 5.07 -22.45 -0.39
N ASP A 5 5.49 -23.30 0.56
CA ASP A 5 4.73 -23.51 1.79
C ASP A 5 4.59 -22.18 2.55
N ARG A 6 3.33 -21.82 2.82
CA ARG A 6 2.97 -20.51 3.36
C ARG A 6 3.49 -20.32 4.77
N ASP A 7 3.31 -21.31 5.65
CA ASP A 7 3.71 -21.21 7.04
C ASP A 7 5.24 -21.19 7.18
N ALA A 8 5.95 -21.99 6.37
CA ALA A 8 7.41 -21.95 6.32
C ALA A 8 7.94 -20.60 5.83
N ALA A 9 7.33 -20.00 4.80
CA ALA A 9 7.71 -18.67 4.32
C ALA A 9 7.39 -17.58 5.36
N ALA A 10 6.22 -17.66 6.00
CA ALA A 10 5.80 -16.70 7.02
C ALA A 10 6.67 -16.76 8.27
N ALA A 11 7.06 -17.96 8.73
CA ALA A 11 7.98 -18.11 9.86
C ALA A 11 9.36 -17.48 9.58
N ARG A 12 9.87 -17.61 8.34
CA ARG A 12 11.12 -16.96 7.93
C ARG A 12 11.00 -15.45 7.91
N LEU A 13 9.90 -14.92 7.38
CA LEU A 13 9.64 -13.48 7.38
C LEU A 13 9.44 -12.94 8.80
N ALA A 14 8.74 -13.66 9.67
CA ALA A 14 8.56 -13.29 11.08
C ALA A 14 9.90 -13.16 11.82
N GLY A 15 10.82 -14.10 11.59
CA GLY A 15 12.18 -14.01 12.14
C GLY A 15 12.94 -12.75 11.70
N LEU A 16 12.77 -12.32 10.44
CA LEU A 16 13.35 -11.06 9.95
C LEU A 16 12.70 -9.83 10.60
N LEU A 17 11.38 -9.85 10.80
CA LEU A 17 10.66 -8.76 11.46
C LEU A 17 11.13 -8.59 12.91
N GLU A 18 11.36 -9.69 13.62
CA GLU A 18 11.91 -9.68 14.98
C GLU A 18 13.37 -9.21 15.01
N GLU A 19 14.21 -9.71 14.10
CA GLU A 19 15.63 -9.34 13.98
C GLU A 19 15.82 -7.84 13.73
N GLU A 20 15.06 -7.30 12.77
CA GLU A 20 15.07 -5.88 12.42
C GLU A 20 14.32 -5.00 13.44
N ARG A 21 13.62 -5.62 14.40
CA ARG A 21 12.71 -4.94 15.35
C ARG A 21 11.72 -4.04 14.60
N ALA A 22 11.07 -4.60 13.59
CA ALA A 22 10.21 -3.87 12.69
C ALA A 22 8.94 -3.36 13.41
N ASP A 23 8.76 -2.03 13.42
CA ASP A 23 7.55 -1.39 13.95
C ASP A 23 6.36 -1.50 12.97
N LEU A 24 6.65 -1.64 11.68
CA LEU A 24 5.68 -1.61 10.60
C LEU A 24 6.08 -2.55 9.46
N LEU A 25 5.08 -3.25 8.91
CA LEU A 25 5.20 -4.02 7.67
C LEU A 25 4.27 -3.43 6.58
N VAL A 26 4.80 -3.26 5.37
CA VAL A 26 4.02 -2.98 4.15
C VAL A 26 4.05 -4.20 3.24
N ILE A 27 2.88 -4.65 2.79
CA ILE A 27 2.71 -5.72 1.80
C ILE A 27 1.66 -5.31 0.75
N TYR A 28 1.38 -6.15 -0.25
CA TYR A 28 0.30 -5.88 -1.22
C TYR A 28 -1.09 -6.07 -0.61
N ASP A 29 -2.11 -5.51 -1.24
CA ASP A 29 -3.52 -5.85 -0.97
C ASP A 29 -3.87 -7.32 -1.32
N GLU A 30 -5.08 -7.76 -0.97
CA GLU A 30 -5.52 -9.15 -1.16
C GLU A 30 -5.59 -9.59 -2.64
N ASN A 31 -5.67 -8.64 -3.57
CA ASN A 31 -5.62 -8.89 -5.00
C ASN A 31 -4.18 -8.85 -5.54
N GLY A 32 -3.19 -8.57 -4.69
CA GLY A 32 -1.80 -8.40 -5.12
C GLY A 32 -1.62 -7.18 -6.02
N VAL A 33 -2.45 -6.15 -5.85
CA VAL A 33 -2.60 -4.96 -6.72
C VAL A 33 -3.20 -5.28 -8.09
N TYR A 34 -2.70 -6.27 -8.82
CA TYR A 34 -3.13 -6.57 -10.21
C TYR A 34 -3.31 -8.07 -10.50
N GLY A 35 -3.37 -8.92 -9.47
CA GLY A 35 -3.69 -10.34 -9.61
C GLY A 35 -2.51 -11.28 -9.83
N HIS A 36 -1.26 -10.80 -9.80
CA HIS A 36 -0.11 -11.69 -9.96
C HIS A 36 -0.03 -12.70 -8.80
N PRO A 37 0.07 -14.02 -9.06
CA PRO A 37 0.04 -15.04 -8.01
C PRO A 37 1.11 -14.86 -6.93
N ASP A 38 2.31 -14.39 -7.32
CA ASP A 38 3.37 -14.10 -6.35
C ASP A 38 2.98 -12.95 -5.39
N HIS A 39 2.25 -11.94 -5.86
CA HIS A 39 1.83 -10.81 -5.03
C HIS A 39 0.73 -11.22 -4.04
N VAL A 40 -0.22 -12.04 -4.50
CA VAL A 40 -1.25 -12.63 -3.62
C VAL A 40 -0.59 -13.50 -2.55
N GLN A 41 0.43 -14.29 -2.91
CA GLN A 41 1.17 -15.07 -1.92
C GLN A 41 1.93 -14.18 -0.92
N VAL A 42 2.46 -13.02 -1.34
CA VAL A 42 3.08 -12.05 -0.43
C VAL A 42 2.04 -11.47 0.54
N TYR A 43 0.81 -11.18 0.09
CA TYR A 43 -0.28 -10.77 0.98
C TYR A 43 -0.53 -11.83 2.08
N GLU A 44 -0.71 -13.09 1.67
CA GLU A 44 -0.99 -14.20 2.59
C GLU A 44 0.16 -14.47 3.58
N VAL A 45 1.40 -14.52 3.07
CA VAL A 45 2.61 -14.73 3.88
C VAL A 45 2.86 -13.55 4.81
N GLY A 46 2.67 -12.33 4.34
CA GLY A 46 2.89 -11.09 5.09
C GLY A 46 1.93 -10.94 6.27
N HIS A 47 0.64 -11.18 6.06
CA HIS A 47 -0.35 -11.23 7.13
C HIS A 47 0.05 -12.24 8.21
N ARG A 48 0.36 -13.47 7.79
CA ARG A 48 0.75 -14.54 8.72
C ARG A 48 2.03 -14.19 9.49
N ALA A 49 3.02 -13.60 8.84
CA ALA A 49 4.27 -13.19 9.47
C ALA A 49 4.06 -12.07 10.49
N ALA A 50 3.24 -11.07 10.17
CA ALA A 50 2.90 -9.98 11.09
C ALA A 50 2.16 -10.48 12.34
N ASP A 51 1.35 -11.53 12.22
CA ASP A 51 0.73 -12.20 13.38
C ASP A 51 1.76 -12.94 14.24
N LEU A 52 2.65 -13.72 13.60
CA LEU A 52 3.68 -14.50 14.30
C LEU A 52 4.65 -13.60 15.06
N ALA A 53 5.13 -12.53 14.44
CA ALA A 53 6.09 -11.58 15.02
C ALA A 53 5.42 -10.51 15.91
N ALA A 54 4.09 -10.54 16.07
CA ALA A 54 3.32 -9.51 16.75
C ALA A 54 3.66 -8.08 16.27
N THR A 55 3.86 -7.90 14.96
CA THR A 55 4.27 -6.62 14.37
C THR A 55 3.24 -5.53 14.70
N PRO A 56 3.65 -4.36 15.22
CA PRO A 56 2.72 -3.34 15.69
C PRO A 56 1.81 -2.77 14.61
N ALA A 57 2.33 -2.54 13.40
CA ALA A 57 1.56 -1.98 12.30
C ALA A 57 1.67 -2.79 10.99
N LEU A 58 0.57 -2.88 10.26
CA LEU A 58 0.47 -3.56 8.98
C LEU A 58 -0.34 -2.72 8.00
N TYR A 59 0.26 -2.41 6.85
CA TYR A 59 -0.36 -1.66 5.76
C TYR A 59 -0.31 -2.45 4.45
N LEU A 60 -1.36 -2.32 3.66
CA LEU A 60 -1.44 -2.88 2.32
C LEU A 60 -1.24 -1.75 1.31
N VAL A 61 -0.15 -1.79 0.54
CA VAL A 61 0.05 -0.89 -0.59
C VAL A 61 -0.85 -1.31 -1.75
N THR A 62 -1.53 -0.33 -2.34
CA THR A 62 -2.50 -0.53 -3.43
C THR A 62 -2.51 0.68 -4.37
N LEU A 63 -3.31 0.60 -5.43
CA LEU A 63 -3.73 1.74 -6.25
C LEU A 63 -5.19 2.12 -5.92
N ASP A 64 -5.53 3.39 -6.10
CA ASP A 64 -6.92 3.86 -6.14
C ASP A 64 -7.49 3.59 -7.53
N ARG A 65 -8.35 2.58 -7.62
CA ARG A 65 -8.96 2.14 -8.88
C ARG A 65 -9.86 3.22 -9.48
N ASP A 66 -10.60 3.93 -8.64
CA ASP A 66 -11.53 4.97 -9.11
C ASP A 66 -10.73 6.11 -9.75
N ARG A 67 -9.59 6.48 -9.13
CA ARG A 67 -8.64 7.44 -9.71
C ARG A 67 -8.02 6.93 -11.01
N MET A 68 -7.57 5.67 -11.06
CA MET A 68 -6.97 5.08 -12.27
C MET A 68 -7.95 5.08 -13.45
N LEU A 69 -9.21 4.73 -13.23
CA LEU A 69 -10.25 4.75 -14.26
C LEU A 69 -10.53 6.19 -14.74
N ALA A 70 -10.66 7.15 -13.82
CA ALA A 70 -10.84 8.56 -14.18
C ALA A 70 -9.66 9.13 -14.99
N MET A 71 -8.43 8.71 -14.67
CA MET A 71 -7.24 9.06 -15.45
C MET A 71 -7.27 8.46 -16.85
N ALA A 72 -7.61 7.17 -16.98
CA ALA A 72 -7.74 6.50 -18.28
C ALA A 72 -8.85 7.09 -19.16
N GLU A 73 -9.92 7.63 -18.57
CA GLU A 73 -10.98 8.34 -19.30
C GLU A 73 -10.56 9.75 -19.76
N SER A 74 -9.70 10.43 -19.00
CA SER A 74 -9.32 11.84 -19.24
C SER A 74 -8.04 12.01 -20.06
N THR A 75 -7.25 10.97 -20.20
CA THR A 75 -5.99 10.97 -20.95
C THR A 75 -6.04 9.89 -22.02
N GLU A 76 -5.28 10.03 -23.12
CA GLU A 76 -5.01 8.90 -24.02
C GLU A 76 -4.02 7.90 -23.39
N PHE A 77 -4.09 7.72 -22.06
CA PHE A 77 -3.31 6.74 -21.32
C PHE A 77 -3.81 5.35 -21.73
N THR A 78 -3.11 4.79 -22.70
CA THR A 78 -3.23 3.39 -23.05
C THR A 78 -2.17 2.67 -22.23
N PRO A 79 -2.51 1.88 -21.21
CA PRO A 79 -1.55 1.00 -20.57
C PRO A 79 -0.85 0.17 -21.66
N PRO A 80 0.42 -0.22 -21.47
CA PRO A 80 1.11 -1.02 -22.46
C PRO A 80 0.27 -2.27 -22.77
N ASP A 81 0.27 -2.69 -24.04
CA ASP A 81 -0.39 -3.89 -24.56
C ASP A 81 0.06 -5.17 -23.82
N GLU A 82 -0.39 -5.34 -22.58
CA GLU A 82 -0.48 -6.61 -21.90
C GLU A 82 -1.96 -7.02 -21.92
N PRO A 83 -2.37 -7.88 -22.86
CA PRO A 83 -3.77 -8.16 -23.17
C PRO A 83 -4.60 -8.75 -22.00
N ASP A 84 -3.96 -9.11 -20.88
CA ASP A 84 -4.59 -9.71 -19.71
C ASP A 84 -4.72 -8.75 -18.49
N ARG A 85 -4.24 -7.51 -18.55
CA ARG A 85 -4.36 -6.56 -17.42
C ARG A 85 -5.61 -5.68 -17.55
N ASP A 86 -6.72 -6.18 -17.03
CA ASP A 86 -7.94 -5.38 -16.87
C ASP A 86 -7.69 -4.26 -15.82
N LEU A 87 -7.65 -3.01 -16.27
CA LEU A 87 -7.55 -1.82 -15.41
C LEU A 87 -8.61 -1.82 -14.29
N GLY A 88 -9.80 -2.36 -14.56
CA GLY A 88 -10.90 -2.49 -13.60
C GLY A 88 -10.63 -3.50 -12.47
N THR A 89 -9.61 -4.33 -12.62
CA THR A 89 -9.16 -5.25 -11.56
C THR A 89 -7.97 -4.72 -10.78
N MET A 90 -7.31 -3.66 -11.25
CA MET A 90 -6.15 -3.11 -10.56
C MET A 90 -6.56 -2.25 -9.35
N GLY A 91 -5.76 -2.36 -8.28
CA GLY A 91 -5.99 -1.68 -7.02
C GLY A 91 -7.32 -2.03 -6.36
N VAL A 92 -7.83 -1.11 -5.54
CA VAL A 92 -9.10 -1.22 -4.83
C VAL A 92 -9.95 0.03 -5.04
N GLN A 93 -11.24 -0.03 -4.69
CA GLN A 93 -12.09 1.16 -4.69
C GLN A 93 -11.58 2.20 -3.70
N GLY A 94 -11.69 3.48 -4.03
CA GLY A 94 -11.13 4.58 -3.25
C GLY A 94 -11.62 4.61 -1.81
N TRP A 95 -12.87 4.23 -1.56
CA TRP A 95 -13.45 4.20 -0.22
C TRP A 95 -12.74 3.23 0.75
N ARG A 96 -11.98 2.25 0.23
CA ARG A 96 -11.21 1.31 1.06
C ARG A 96 -9.88 1.86 1.54
N ILE A 97 -9.36 2.90 0.88
CA ILE A 97 -8.06 3.48 1.17
C ILE A 97 -8.15 4.31 2.44
N THR A 98 -7.28 4.01 3.40
CA THR A 98 -7.24 4.68 4.70
C THR A 98 -6.18 5.78 4.73
N THR A 99 -5.13 5.64 3.91
CA THR A 99 -3.91 6.43 3.99
C THR A 99 -3.41 6.78 2.60
N GLU A 100 -3.05 8.04 2.39
CA GLU A 100 -2.47 8.54 1.15
C GLU A 100 -1.24 9.39 1.44
N LEU A 101 -0.13 9.03 0.81
CA LEU A 101 1.12 9.76 0.94
C LEU A 101 1.37 10.59 -0.32
N ASP A 102 1.51 11.89 -0.15
CA ASP A 102 2.05 12.76 -1.19
C ASP A 102 3.56 12.56 -1.30
N VAL A 103 3.98 11.85 -2.35
CA VAL A 103 5.38 11.56 -2.63
C VAL A 103 5.95 12.40 -3.77
N ARG A 104 5.20 13.41 -4.26
CA ARG A 104 5.67 14.34 -5.30
C ARG A 104 7.04 14.96 -4.98
N PRO A 105 7.38 15.34 -3.72
CA PRO A 105 8.72 15.86 -3.42
C PRO A 105 9.87 14.86 -3.69
N TRP A 106 9.59 13.57 -3.88
CA TRP A 106 10.56 12.51 -4.17
C TRP A 106 10.38 11.87 -5.56
N ILE A 107 9.52 12.42 -6.42
CA ILE A 107 9.11 11.78 -7.68
C ILE A 107 10.29 11.51 -8.63
N THR A 108 11.28 12.43 -8.68
CA THR A 108 12.49 12.24 -9.49
C THR A 108 13.30 11.04 -9.02
N ARG A 109 13.46 10.86 -7.69
CA ARG A 109 14.18 9.71 -7.12
C ARG A 109 13.44 8.40 -7.40
N LYS A 110 12.11 8.41 -7.34
CA LYS A 110 11.28 7.25 -7.70
C LYS A 110 11.47 6.85 -9.16
N ARG A 111 11.45 7.82 -10.09
CA ARG A 111 11.71 7.58 -11.51
C ARG A 111 13.13 7.05 -11.74
N GLU A 112 14.14 7.64 -11.11
CA GLU A 112 15.53 7.17 -11.19
C GLU A 112 15.69 5.73 -10.68
N ALA A 113 15.04 5.39 -9.57
CA ALA A 113 15.03 4.04 -9.04
C ALA A 113 14.41 3.06 -10.04
N MET A 114 13.27 3.40 -10.66
CA MET A 114 12.65 2.58 -11.71
C MET A 114 13.58 2.38 -12.91
N VAL A 115 14.24 3.44 -13.39
CA VAL A 115 15.22 3.37 -14.49
C VAL A 115 16.38 2.43 -14.18
N ALA A 116 16.77 2.28 -12.91
CA ALA A 116 17.85 1.38 -12.51
C ALA A 116 17.51 -0.11 -12.74
N HIS A 117 16.22 -0.48 -12.77
CA HIS A 117 15.74 -1.86 -13.00
C HIS A 117 15.70 -2.24 -14.49
N ARG A 118 16.77 -1.97 -15.23
CA ARG A 118 16.85 -2.09 -16.71
C ARG A 118 16.46 -3.46 -17.30
N SER A 119 16.64 -4.54 -16.54
CA SER A 119 16.27 -5.89 -16.98
C SER A 119 14.77 -6.20 -16.80
N GLN A 120 14.03 -5.35 -16.10
CA GLN A 120 12.59 -5.49 -15.82
C GLN A 120 11.78 -4.36 -16.46
N ILE A 121 12.37 -3.16 -16.53
CA ILE A 121 11.80 -1.97 -17.14
C ILE A 121 12.66 -1.63 -18.35
N ALA A 122 12.16 -2.01 -19.53
CA ALA A 122 12.85 -1.71 -20.77
C ALA A 122 12.97 -0.20 -20.98
N PRO A 123 14.04 0.29 -21.64
CA PRO A 123 14.22 1.73 -21.90
C PRO A 123 13.08 2.38 -22.69
N ASP A 124 12.39 1.60 -23.52
CA ASP A 124 11.21 1.93 -24.32
C ASP A 124 9.90 1.48 -23.66
N SER A 125 9.93 1.13 -22.38
CA SER A 125 8.72 0.79 -21.65
C SER A 125 7.84 2.03 -21.48
N PHE A 126 6.53 1.81 -21.55
CA PHE A 126 5.53 2.82 -21.27
C PHE A 126 5.79 3.63 -20.00
N PHE A 127 6.31 2.99 -18.94
CA PHE A 127 6.64 3.67 -17.68
C PHE A 127 7.72 4.74 -17.83
N LEU A 128 8.69 4.55 -18.74
CA LEU A 128 9.77 5.51 -18.97
C LEU A 128 9.43 6.53 -20.05
N ASP A 129 8.55 6.17 -20.98
CA ASP A 129 8.05 7.06 -22.04
C ASP A 129 7.03 8.11 -21.56
N MET A 130 6.48 7.96 -20.34
CA MET A 130 5.62 8.98 -19.73
C MET A 130 6.35 10.33 -19.64
N THR A 131 5.62 11.43 -19.90
CA THR A 131 6.08 12.77 -19.54
C THR A 131 6.27 12.89 -18.02
N ASP A 132 7.05 13.86 -17.56
CA ASP A 132 7.23 14.10 -16.12
C ASP A 132 5.91 14.45 -15.43
N GLU A 133 5.03 15.19 -16.12
CA GLU A 133 3.69 15.53 -15.63
C GLU A 133 2.83 14.26 -15.46
N MET A 134 2.70 13.44 -16.52
CA MET A 134 1.94 12.18 -16.44
C MET A 134 2.48 11.23 -15.37
N PHE A 135 3.80 11.11 -15.26
CA PHE A 135 4.40 10.25 -14.25
C PHE A 135 4.14 10.78 -12.84
N THR A 136 4.14 12.10 -12.65
CA THR A 136 3.80 12.73 -11.38
C THR A 136 2.33 12.50 -11.03
N ASP A 137 1.42 12.59 -12.00
CA ASP A 137 0.00 12.36 -11.77
C ASP A 137 -0.30 10.90 -11.39
N VAL A 138 0.39 9.94 -12.02
CA VAL A 138 0.20 8.50 -11.74
C VAL A 138 0.88 8.10 -10.43
N TRP A 139 2.12 8.54 -10.19
CA TRP A 139 3.01 8.00 -9.15
C TRP A 139 3.31 8.95 -8.00
N GLY A 140 2.82 10.19 -8.06
CA GLY A 140 3.02 11.24 -7.06
C GLY A 140 2.22 11.04 -5.78
N THR A 141 1.27 10.11 -5.76
CA THR A 141 0.54 9.71 -4.55
C THR A 141 0.54 8.21 -4.39
N GLU A 142 0.92 7.75 -3.21
CA GLU A 142 0.89 6.33 -2.84
C GLU A 142 -0.26 6.05 -1.88
N CYS A 143 -1.02 5.00 -2.14
CA CYS A 143 -2.23 4.68 -1.42
C CYS A 143 -2.03 3.40 -0.59
N TYR A 144 -2.53 3.42 0.64
CA TYR A 144 -2.41 2.31 1.58
C TYR A 144 -3.74 2.02 2.31
N ILE A 145 -3.92 0.77 2.72
CA ILE A 145 -4.99 0.32 3.62
C ILE A 145 -4.34 -0.12 4.93
N ARG A 146 -4.71 0.50 6.05
CA ARG A 146 -4.21 0.12 7.36
C ARG A 146 -5.03 -1.04 7.93
N VAL A 147 -4.36 -2.17 8.10
CA VAL A 147 -4.93 -3.38 8.72
C VAL A 147 -4.70 -3.36 10.23
N ARG A 148 -3.51 -2.94 10.65
CA ARG A 148 -3.13 -2.91 12.07
C ARG A 148 -2.48 -1.57 12.42
N PRO A 149 -2.94 -0.89 13.47
CA PRO A 149 -4.27 -1.05 14.10
C PRO A 149 -5.38 -0.87 13.07
N GLU A 150 -6.51 -1.53 13.26
CA GLU A 150 -7.62 -1.40 12.31
C GLU A 150 -8.04 0.07 12.19
N ALA A 151 -8.13 0.55 10.96
CA ALA A 151 -8.66 1.87 10.64
C ALA A 151 -10.02 1.72 9.96
N ALA A 152 -10.93 2.66 10.24
CA ALA A 152 -12.10 2.81 9.39
C ALA A 152 -11.65 3.18 7.97
N PRO A 153 -12.34 2.71 6.93
CA PRO A 153 -12.06 3.14 5.56
C PRO A 153 -12.12 4.67 5.42
N GLY A 154 -11.25 5.26 4.60
CA GLY A 154 -11.22 6.70 4.39
C GLY A 154 -12.34 7.16 3.46
N ASP A 155 -13.00 8.27 3.81
CA ASP A 155 -13.99 8.91 2.93
C ASP A 155 -13.30 9.45 1.67
N PRO A 156 -13.74 9.07 0.45
CA PRO A 156 -13.26 9.68 -0.81
C PRO A 156 -13.66 11.16 -0.88
N GLY A 157 -12.85 12.02 -0.26
CA GLY A 157 -13.14 13.46 -0.08
C GLY A 157 -13.02 13.97 1.37
N GLY A 158 -12.82 13.07 2.33
CA GLY A 158 -12.56 13.35 3.75
C GLY A 158 -11.17 12.87 4.22
N GLY A 159 -10.89 13.03 5.52
CA GLY A 159 -9.57 12.87 6.14
C GLY A 159 -8.99 11.45 6.08
N ARG A 160 -8.29 11.14 4.98
CA ARG A 160 -7.32 10.04 4.91
C ARG A 160 -6.06 10.42 5.67
N GLU A 161 -5.37 9.42 6.22
CA GLU A 161 -4.10 9.63 6.90
C GLU A 161 -3.04 10.07 5.89
N SER A 162 -2.21 11.05 6.25
CA SER A 162 -1.14 11.57 5.39
C SER A 162 0.26 11.04 5.75
N ALA A 163 0.31 10.05 6.64
CA ALA A 163 1.52 9.40 7.12
C ALA A 163 1.21 7.97 7.57
N LEU A 164 2.20 7.07 7.49
CA LEU A 164 2.10 5.75 8.11
C LEU A 164 2.30 5.88 9.62
N ALA A 165 1.37 5.36 10.41
CA ALA A 165 1.48 5.34 11.86
C ALA A 165 2.56 4.36 12.33
N LEU A 166 3.62 4.89 12.93
CA LEU A 166 4.72 4.12 13.51
C LEU A 166 4.50 3.78 15.00
N ASP A 167 3.53 4.43 15.67
CA ASP A 167 3.26 4.29 17.12
C ASP A 167 1.86 3.72 17.43
N ALA A 168 1.54 2.56 16.86
CA ALA A 168 0.30 1.83 17.11
C ALA A 168 0.04 1.49 18.59
N ALA A 169 1.10 1.38 19.39
CA ALA A 169 1.02 1.00 20.81
C ALA A 169 0.71 2.17 21.77
N ALA A 170 0.82 3.43 21.33
CA ALA A 170 0.75 4.59 22.23
C ALA A 170 -0.66 5.19 22.41
N SER A 171 -1.63 4.84 21.54
CA SER A 171 -2.95 5.50 21.52
C SER A 171 -4.04 4.79 22.34
N ALA A 172 -3.80 3.60 22.88
CA ALA A 172 -4.79 2.83 23.65
C ALA A 172 -4.90 3.20 25.15
N GLY A 173 -4.38 4.36 25.57
CA GLY A 173 -4.24 4.72 26.98
C GLY A 173 -4.69 6.13 27.35
N SER A 174 -5.96 6.49 27.11
CA SER A 174 -6.62 7.59 27.84
C SER A 174 -8.14 7.57 27.65
N SER A 175 -8.82 6.67 28.35
CA SER A 175 -10.22 6.89 28.75
C SER A 175 -10.22 7.11 30.26
N GLY A 176 -10.02 8.37 30.67
CA GLY A 176 -10.23 8.77 32.06
C GLY A 176 -11.71 8.62 32.45
N PRO A 177 -12.03 8.23 33.70
CA PRO A 177 -13.41 8.04 34.12
C PRO A 177 -14.16 9.38 34.17
N PRO A 178 -15.48 9.39 33.90
CA PRO A 178 -16.29 10.61 34.02
C PRO A 178 -16.34 11.05 35.50
N GLY A 179 -15.89 12.28 35.74
CA GLY A 179 -15.87 12.90 37.06
C GLY A 179 -17.28 12.98 37.66
N ALA A 180 -17.44 12.41 38.84
CA ALA A 180 -18.65 12.52 39.65
C ALA A 180 -18.89 13.99 40.03
N GLY A 181 -20.13 14.44 39.82
CA GLY A 181 -20.58 15.78 40.15
C GLY A 181 -20.42 16.11 41.64
N GLN A 182 -20.11 17.36 41.92
CA GLN A 182 -20.23 17.94 43.26
C GLN A 182 -21.42 18.89 43.26
N SER A 183 -22.44 18.50 44.02
CA SER A 183 -23.47 19.37 44.58
C SER A 183 -22.90 20.11 45.78
N GLY A 184 -23.02 21.44 45.78
CA GLY A 184 -22.75 22.34 46.90
C GLY A 184 -23.38 23.69 46.63
#